data_AF-A0A0R3JRN7-F1
#
_entry.id   AF-A0A0R3JRN7-F1
#
_cell.length_a   1.000
_cell.length_b   1.000
_cell.length_c   1.000
_cell.angle_alpha   90.00
_cell.angle_beta   90.00
_cell.angle_gamma   90.00
#
_symmetry.space_group_name_H-M   'P 1'
#
loop_
_entity.id
_entity.type
_entity.pdbx_description
1 polymer ?
#
loop_
_entity_poly.entity_id
_entity_poly.type
_entity_poly.pdbx_seq_one_letter_code
_entity_poly.pdbx_strand_id
1 'polypeptide(L)'
;MLRYHDTDDIERIASPNIIENYKKNFRNFLLSSIVAGFHRTFGIRHEGINMSLEIISSIEDDTENLLERNLLIWNLYVLAQEYIEEGNLDKAMNFIERAEKNWSRDVLLGDELGVYHVSWIEQLWYLKAQIYMLLYDEKRFQSMIDRILFNRYELFKNAEIITGEKILNDRCTYNCFEILGVEQKRKDIYKAINFIKQAILIKSGLNMNDDIAKLKNNPYKYFDSLLSYYYKIQDYPYDNIKYLYCASCKYFDGEQLCNKFSVTTDKYKACSNYEG
;
A
#
# COMPACT_ATOMS: atom_id res chain seq x y z
N MET A 1 8.04 -11.76 22.13
CA MET A 1 7.38 -13.09 22.12
C MET A 1 5.89 -12.86 22.04
N LEU A 2 5.22 -13.43 21.05
CA LEU A 2 3.78 -13.28 20.84
C LEU A 2 2.99 -13.83 22.03
N ARG A 3 2.00 -13.06 22.50
CA ARG A 3 1.01 -13.47 23.48
C ARG A 3 -0.25 -13.96 22.78
N TYR A 4 -1.07 -14.70 23.51
CA TYR A 4 -2.40 -15.06 23.04
C TYR A 4 -3.33 -13.86 23.24
N HIS A 5 -3.99 -13.45 22.16
CA HIS A 5 -5.08 -12.47 22.18
C HIS A 5 -6.41 -13.17 21.96
N ASP A 6 -7.41 -12.77 22.75
CA ASP A 6 -8.79 -13.29 22.67
C ASP A 6 -9.42 -12.95 21.30
N THR A 7 -10.30 -13.81 20.80
CA THR A 7 -10.94 -13.68 19.48
C THR A 7 -12.46 -13.59 19.54
N ASP A 8 -13.06 -13.58 20.75
CA ASP A 8 -14.51 -13.58 20.95
C ASP A 8 -15.24 -12.46 20.17
N ASP A 9 -14.59 -11.29 20.00
CA ASP A 9 -15.11 -10.12 19.29
C ASP A 9 -15.12 -10.28 17.76
N ILE A 10 -14.25 -11.11 17.19
CA ILE A 10 -14.09 -11.30 15.73
C ILE A 10 -14.60 -12.65 15.23
N GLU A 11 -14.93 -13.59 16.12
CA GLU A 11 -15.34 -14.96 15.81
C GLU A 11 -16.56 -15.07 14.88
N ARG A 12 -17.45 -14.08 14.91
CA ARG A 12 -18.66 -14.06 14.07
C ARG A 12 -18.37 -13.66 12.62
N ILE A 13 -17.20 -13.10 12.34
CA ILE A 13 -16.85 -12.48 11.05
C ILE A 13 -15.70 -13.25 10.40
N ALA A 14 -14.69 -13.63 11.19
CA ALA A 14 -13.57 -14.41 10.71
C ALA A 14 -13.98 -15.85 10.36
N SER A 15 -13.28 -16.44 9.39
CA SER A 15 -13.47 -17.86 9.07
C SER A 15 -13.20 -18.73 10.30
N PRO A 16 -14.08 -19.68 10.67
CA PRO A 16 -13.87 -20.57 11.81
C PRO A 16 -12.52 -21.32 11.75
N ASN A 17 -12.09 -21.71 10.54
CA ASN A 17 -10.80 -22.37 10.34
C ASN A 17 -9.60 -21.48 10.70
N ILE A 18 -9.66 -20.18 10.41
CA ILE A 18 -8.59 -19.24 10.76
C ILE A 18 -8.50 -19.09 12.28
N ILE A 19 -9.65 -18.91 12.93
CA ILE A 19 -9.71 -18.74 14.39
C ILE A 19 -9.24 -20.02 15.10
N GLU A 20 -9.70 -21.19 14.68
CA GLU A 20 -9.28 -22.45 15.29
C GLU A 20 -7.78 -22.70 15.12
N ASN A 21 -7.22 -22.42 13.93
CA ASN A 21 -5.80 -22.55 13.67
C ASN A 21 -4.97 -21.56 14.51
N TYR A 22 -5.44 -20.32 14.65
CA TYR A 22 -4.80 -19.33 15.52
C TYR A 22 -4.83 -19.76 16.99
N LYS A 23 -5.97 -20.23 17.51
CA LYS A 23 -6.06 -20.74 18.89
C LYS A 23 -5.09 -21.89 19.14
N LYS A 24 -4.88 -22.77 18.16
CA LYS A 24 -3.91 -23.87 18.24
C LYS A 24 -2.45 -23.40 18.10
N ASN A 25 -2.18 -22.36 17.32
CA ASN A 25 -0.82 -21.89 17.02
C ASN A 25 -0.73 -20.36 16.91
N PHE A 26 -1.01 -19.65 18.01
CA PHE A 26 -0.94 -18.20 18.08
C PHE A 26 0.48 -17.64 17.96
N ARG A 27 1.50 -18.49 17.99
CA ARG A 27 2.90 -18.09 17.77
C ARG A 27 3.27 -18.02 16.29
N ASN A 28 2.38 -18.45 15.40
CA ASN A 28 2.59 -18.28 13.97
C ASN A 28 2.37 -16.81 13.58
N PHE A 29 3.40 -16.16 13.04
CA PHE A 29 3.35 -14.75 12.67
C PHE A 29 2.30 -14.43 11.60
N LEU A 30 2.13 -15.32 10.61
CA LEU A 30 1.14 -15.13 9.54
C LEU A 30 -0.28 -15.14 10.11
N LEU A 31 -0.63 -16.18 10.88
CA LEU A 31 -1.94 -16.28 11.55
C LEU A 31 -2.18 -15.10 12.49
N SER A 32 -1.18 -14.70 13.26
CA SER A 32 -1.28 -13.54 14.16
C SER A 32 -1.51 -12.24 13.39
N SER A 33 -0.82 -12.05 12.26
CA SER A 33 -0.97 -10.88 11.40
C SER A 33 -2.37 -10.80 10.77
N ILE A 34 -2.93 -11.95 10.35
CA ILE A 34 -4.30 -12.08 9.85
C ILE A 34 -5.31 -11.68 10.93
N VAL A 35 -5.18 -12.27 12.11
CA VAL A 35 -6.08 -12.04 13.26
C VAL A 35 -6.00 -10.60 13.74
N ALA A 36 -4.80 -10.02 13.79
CA ALA A 36 -4.61 -8.60 14.08
C ALA A 36 -5.36 -7.72 13.07
N GLY A 37 -5.37 -8.09 11.79
CA GLY A 37 -6.16 -7.43 10.75
C GLY A 37 -7.67 -7.50 10.99
N PHE A 38 -8.18 -8.65 11.44
CA PHE A 38 -9.60 -8.80 11.82
C PHE A 38 -9.96 -7.90 13.01
N HIS A 39 -9.14 -7.86 14.06
CA HIS A 39 -9.38 -6.97 15.20
C HIS A 39 -9.40 -5.49 14.80
N ARG A 40 -8.44 -5.04 14.00
CA ARG A 40 -8.40 -3.64 13.54
C ARG A 40 -9.63 -3.24 12.73
N THR A 41 -10.11 -4.14 11.88
CA THR A 41 -11.17 -3.83 10.90
C THR A 41 -12.57 -4.00 11.50
N PHE A 42 -12.75 -5.02 12.35
CA PHE A 42 -14.09 -5.47 12.76
C PHE A 42 -14.25 -5.67 14.28
N GLY A 43 -13.14 -5.76 15.00
CA GLY A 43 -13.13 -6.05 16.44
C GLY A 43 -12.64 -4.89 17.28
N ILE A 44 -11.97 -5.23 18.38
CA ILE A 44 -11.31 -4.26 19.27
C ILE A 44 -10.04 -3.78 18.58
N ARG A 45 -10.11 -2.60 17.96
CA ARG A 45 -9.00 -2.00 17.20
C ARG A 45 -7.66 -2.00 17.95
N HIS A 46 -7.68 -1.69 19.24
CA HIS A 46 -6.47 -1.63 20.07
C HIS A 46 -5.79 -3.00 20.25
N GLU A 47 -6.55 -4.10 20.28
CA GLU A 47 -5.98 -5.46 20.33
C GLU A 47 -5.20 -5.76 19.05
N GLY A 48 -5.78 -5.43 17.89
CA GLY A 48 -5.08 -5.59 16.62
C GLY A 48 -3.82 -4.73 16.48
N ILE A 49 -3.79 -3.54 17.11
CA ILE A 49 -2.57 -2.71 17.19
C ILE A 49 -1.52 -3.38 18.10
N ASN A 50 -1.93 -3.86 19.27
CA ASN A 50 -1.05 -4.53 20.22
C ASN A 50 -0.42 -5.79 19.62
N MET A 51 -1.22 -6.62 18.93
CA MET A 51 -0.72 -7.78 18.20
C MET A 51 0.34 -7.39 17.16
N SER A 52 0.08 -6.36 16.36
CA SER A 52 1.05 -5.88 15.38
C SER A 52 2.34 -5.38 16.03
N LEU A 53 2.26 -4.66 17.16
CA LEU A 53 3.44 -4.26 17.94
C LEU A 53 4.26 -5.47 18.42
N GLU A 54 3.59 -6.52 18.89
CA GLU A 54 4.25 -7.76 19.32
C GLU A 54 4.95 -8.49 18.17
N ILE A 55 4.29 -8.55 17.00
CA ILE A 55 4.87 -9.13 15.77
C ILE A 55 6.16 -8.39 15.40
N ILE A 56 6.10 -7.05 15.24
CA ILE A 56 7.29 -6.29 14.80
C ILE A 56 8.41 -6.27 15.85
N SER A 57 8.11 -6.53 17.12
CA SER A 57 9.11 -6.65 18.19
C SER A 57 9.75 -8.03 18.27
N SER A 58 9.13 -9.03 17.64
CA SER A 58 9.58 -10.43 17.69
C SER A 58 10.30 -10.88 16.41
N ILE A 59 10.29 -10.06 15.36
CA ILE A 59 11.02 -10.30 14.10
C ILE A 59 12.23 -9.36 14.08
N GLU A 60 13.40 -9.93 13.82
CA GLU A 60 14.65 -9.18 13.69
C GLU A 60 14.63 -8.29 12.45
N ASP A 61 15.19 -7.09 12.59
CA ASP A 61 15.51 -6.27 11.42
C ASP A 61 16.52 -7.03 10.54
N ASP A 62 16.38 -6.89 9.22
CA ASP A 62 17.27 -7.52 8.24
C ASP A 62 17.23 -9.06 8.22
N THR A 63 16.22 -9.72 8.82
CA THR A 63 16.03 -11.20 8.75
C THR A 63 16.08 -11.75 7.33
N GLU A 64 16.85 -12.81 7.06
CA GLU A 64 16.93 -13.42 5.72
C GLU A 64 15.65 -14.16 5.31
N ASN A 65 14.77 -14.45 6.27
CA ASN A 65 13.48 -15.09 6.03
C ASN A 65 12.51 -14.11 5.35
N LEU A 66 12.21 -14.35 4.06
CA LEU A 66 11.34 -13.48 3.28
C LEU A 66 9.90 -13.39 3.82
N LEU A 67 9.35 -14.46 4.38
CA LEU A 67 8.02 -14.46 4.99
C LEU A 67 8.01 -13.53 6.22
N GLU A 68 8.97 -13.69 7.12
CA GLU A 68 9.10 -12.84 8.30
C GLU A 68 9.35 -11.39 7.92
N ARG A 69 10.25 -11.13 6.97
CA ARG A 69 10.55 -9.78 6.49
C ARG A 69 9.30 -9.12 5.86
N ASN A 70 8.52 -9.86 5.07
CA ASN A 70 7.26 -9.38 4.52
C ASN A 70 6.24 -9.04 5.61
N LEU A 71 6.06 -9.92 6.60
CA LEU A 71 5.17 -9.71 7.74
C LEU A 71 5.61 -8.52 8.60
N LEU A 72 6.91 -8.34 8.81
CA LEU A 72 7.49 -7.18 9.49
C LEU A 72 7.10 -5.88 8.76
N ILE A 73 7.39 -5.78 7.46
CA ILE A 73 7.09 -4.59 6.65
C ILE A 73 5.58 -4.31 6.64
N TRP A 74 4.75 -5.33 6.43
CA TRP A 74 3.30 -5.18 6.42
C TRP A 74 2.79 -4.62 7.75
N ASN A 75 3.22 -5.18 8.88
CA ASN A 75 2.77 -4.71 10.19
C ASN A 75 3.31 -3.31 10.52
N LEU A 76 4.53 -2.97 10.09
CA LEU A 76 5.06 -1.60 10.22
C LEU A 76 4.25 -0.60 9.38
N TYR A 77 3.90 -0.95 8.13
CA TYR A 77 3.07 -0.13 7.26
C TYR A 77 1.69 0.13 7.87
N VAL A 78 1.04 -0.92 8.37
CA VAL A 78 -0.26 -0.80 9.05
C VAL A 78 -0.13 0.09 10.29
N LEU A 79 0.83 -0.18 11.17
CA LEU A 79 1.03 0.64 12.37
C LEU A 79 1.30 2.10 12.02
N ALA A 80 2.05 2.39 10.96
CA ALA A 80 2.23 3.76 10.50
C ALA A 80 0.89 4.45 10.17
N GLN A 81 -0.03 3.76 9.48
CA GLN A 81 -1.37 4.30 9.20
C GLN A 81 -2.17 4.55 10.49
N GLU A 82 -2.17 3.59 11.42
CA GLU A 82 -2.86 3.70 12.71
C GLU A 82 -2.37 4.92 13.50
N TYR A 83 -1.05 5.13 13.60
CA TYR A 83 -0.49 6.26 14.33
C TYR A 83 -0.59 7.60 13.60
N ILE A 84 -0.70 7.61 12.26
CA ILE A 84 -1.09 8.83 11.52
C ILE A 84 -2.50 9.25 11.91
N GLU A 85 -3.46 8.31 11.96
CA GLU A 85 -4.84 8.59 12.34
C GLU A 85 -4.96 9.06 13.79
N GLU A 86 -4.16 8.50 14.71
CA GLU A 86 -4.08 8.95 16.11
C GLU A 86 -3.33 10.29 16.29
N GLY A 87 -2.70 10.81 15.23
CA GLY A 87 -1.92 12.05 15.27
C GLY A 87 -0.53 11.93 15.91
N ASN A 88 -0.06 10.70 16.19
CA ASN A 88 1.29 10.45 16.69
C ASN A 88 2.28 10.30 15.51
N LEU A 89 2.55 11.43 14.86
CA LEU A 89 3.30 11.49 13.60
C LEU A 89 4.76 11.03 13.75
N ASP A 90 5.39 11.27 14.89
CA ASP A 90 6.77 10.84 15.15
C ASP A 90 6.88 9.31 15.19
N LYS A 91 5.94 8.66 15.90
CA LYS A 91 5.91 7.20 15.97
C LYS A 91 5.57 6.57 14.63
N ALA A 92 4.64 7.18 13.88
CA ALA A 92 4.35 6.76 12.52
C ALA A 92 5.59 6.87 11.61
N MET A 93 6.31 7.99 11.65
CA MET A 93 7.55 8.18 10.86
C MET A 93 8.59 7.11 11.18
N ASN A 94 8.82 6.80 12.46
CA ASN A 94 9.74 5.74 12.87
C ASN A 94 9.37 4.37 12.29
N PHE A 95 8.07 4.03 12.25
CA PHE A 95 7.62 2.79 11.62
C PHE A 95 7.83 2.79 10.11
N ILE A 96 7.58 3.91 9.43
CA ILE A 96 7.80 4.02 7.99
C ILE A 96 9.28 3.88 7.67
N GLU A 97 10.17 4.54 8.39
CA GLU A 97 11.62 4.45 8.18
C GLU A 97 12.15 3.04 8.43
N ARG A 98 11.66 2.36 9.47
CA ARG A 98 11.99 0.95 9.73
C ARG A 98 11.49 0.04 8.62
N ALA A 99 10.29 0.29 8.09
CA ALA A 99 9.74 -0.48 6.97
C ALA A 99 10.57 -0.26 5.70
N GLU A 100 10.93 0.98 5.39
CA GLU A 100 11.76 1.31 4.22
C GLU A 100 13.13 0.64 4.26
N LYS A 101 13.78 0.62 5.43
CA LYS A 101 15.09 -0.05 5.60
C LYS A 101 15.02 -1.54 5.29
N ASN A 102 13.92 -2.19 5.67
CA ASN A 102 13.71 -3.63 5.46
C ASN A 102 13.09 -3.95 4.09
N TRP A 103 12.55 -2.96 3.38
CA TRP A 103 11.83 -3.18 2.14
C TRP A 103 12.77 -3.57 1.00
N SER A 104 12.38 -4.63 0.29
CA SER A 104 12.85 -4.93 -1.06
C SER A 104 11.68 -5.52 -1.83
N ARG A 105 11.69 -5.40 -3.15
CA ARG A 105 10.65 -6.02 -3.99
C ARG A 105 10.61 -7.55 -3.84
N ASP A 106 11.72 -8.18 -3.43
CA ASP A 106 11.83 -9.63 -3.26
C ASP A 106 11.06 -10.15 -2.03
N VAL A 107 10.75 -9.31 -1.04
CA VAL A 107 9.96 -9.73 0.14
C VAL A 107 8.58 -10.24 -0.24
N LEU A 108 8.06 -9.82 -1.41
CA LEU A 108 6.78 -10.25 -1.96
C LEU A 108 6.75 -11.75 -2.29
N LEU A 109 7.90 -12.39 -2.48
CA LEU A 109 7.98 -13.85 -2.62
C LEU A 109 7.50 -14.56 -1.34
N GLY A 110 7.73 -13.94 -0.18
CA GLY A 110 7.29 -14.41 1.13
C GLY A 110 5.81 -14.20 1.42
N ASP A 111 5.04 -13.55 0.53
CA ASP A 111 3.58 -13.48 0.69
C ASP A 111 2.93 -14.77 0.18
N GLU A 112 2.42 -15.58 1.09
CA GLU A 112 1.75 -16.84 0.78
C GLU A 112 0.29 -16.65 0.35
N LEU A 113 -0.36 -15.55 0.75
CA LEU A 113 -1.79 -15.34 0.58
C LEU A 113 -2.13 -14.24 -0.44
N GLY A 114 -1.14 -13.47 -0.88
CA GLY A 114 -1.29 -12.40 -1.87
C GLY A 114 -2.00 -11.15 -1.34
N VAL A 115 -2.13 -11.00 -0.03
CA VAL A 115 -2.97 -9.97 0.61
C VAL A 115 -2.26 -9.15 1.71
N TYR A 116 -1.08 -9.57 2.18
CA TYR A 116 -0.37 -8.89 3.28
C TYR A 116 1.00 -8.43 2.83
N HIS A 117 1.04 -7.46 1.92
CA HIS A 117 2.30 -6.97 1.40
C HIS A 117 2.25 -5.49 1.02
N VAL A 118 3.39 -4.84 1.13
CA VAL A 118 3.64 -3.50 0.59
C VAL A 118 4.26 -3.69 -0.78
N SER A 119 3.42 -3.69 -1.81
CA SER A 119 3.83 -3.96 -3.19
C SER A 119 4.92 -2.99 -3.64
N TRP A 120 4.84 -1.73 -3.24
CA TRP A 120 5.75 -0.67 -3.70
C TRP A 120 6.32 0.14 -2.57
N ILE A 121 7.61 0.46 -2.64
CA ILE A 121 8.24 1.40 -1.71
C ILE A 121 7.56 2.76 -1.75
N GLU A 122 6.99 3.14 -2.90
CA GLU A 122 6.20 4.35 -3.08
C GLU A 122 4.98 4.42 -2.13
N GLN A 123 4.43 3.29 -1.67
CA GLN A 123 3.37 3.29 -0.65
C GLN A 123 3.88 3.78 0.71
N LEU A 124 5.14 3.49 1.07
CA LEU A 124 5.77 4.00 2.29
C LEU A 124 6.06 5.49 2.16
N TRP A 125 6.56 5.92 0.99
CA TRP A 125 6.78 7.33 0.68
C TRP A 125 5.49 8.13 0.69
N TYR A 126 4.37 7.53 0.26
CA TYR A 126 3.06 8.15 0.34
C TYR A 126 2.65 8.44 1.78
N LEU A 127 2.89 7.53 2.73
CA LEU A 127 2.67 7.79 4.16
C LEU A 127 3.57 8.92 4.69
N LYS A 128 4.84 9.00 4.24
CA LYS A 128 5.70 10.15 4.57
C LYS A 128 5.13 11.47 4.05
N ALA A 129 4.61 11.48 2.82
CA ALA A 129 3.97 12.65 2.23
C ALA A 129 2.75 13.08 3.06
N GLN A 130 1.91 12.13 3.52
CA GLN A 130 0.81 12.43 4.43
C GLN A 130 1.28 13.10 5.72
N ILE A 131 2.34 12.59 6.35
CA ILE A 131 2.92 13.21 7.55
C ILE A 131 3.40 14.63 7.26
N TYR A 132 4.15 14.85 6.16
CA TYR A 132 4.61 16.19 5.79
C TYR A 132 3.46 17.16 5.51
N MET A 133 2.38 16.69 4.89
CA MET A 133 1.17 17.47 4.69
C MET A 133 0.52 17.87 6.03
N LEU A 134 0.39 16.93 6.98
CA LEU A 134 -0.17 17.18 8.31
C LEU A 134 0.69 18.12 9.15
N LEU A 135 2.01 18.10 8.95
CA LEU A 135 2.96 19.03 9.57
C LEU A 135 3.05 20.39 8.85
N TYR A 136 2.31 20.59 7.76
CA TYR A 136 2.40 21.77 6.90
C TYR A 136 3.81 22.02 6.32
N ASP A 137 4.63 20.96 6.17
CA ASP A 137 5.94 21.02 5.50
C ASP A 137 5.76 20.84 3.98
N GLU A 138 5.30 21.91 3.33
CA GLU A 138 5.00 21.94 1.88
C GLU A 138 6.20 21.51 1.03
N LYS A 139 7.42 21.88 1.43
CA LYS A 139 8.63 21.56 0.67
C LYS A 139 8.88 20.06 0.64
N ARG A 140 8.83 19.40 1.81
CA ARG A 140 9.04 17.94 1.88
C ARG A 140 7.86 17.17 1.31
N PHE A 141 6.63 17.67 1.51
CA PHE A 141 5.44 17.11 0.88
C PHE A 141 5.58 17.07 -0.64
N GLN A 142 5.82 18.22 -1.29
CA GLN A 142 5.95 18.29 -2.74
C GLN A 142 7.12 17.45 -3.26
N SER A 143 8.27 17.52 -2.59
CA SER A 143 9.44 16.73 -2.97
C SER A 143 9.18 15.22 -2.92
N MET A 144 8.36 14.75 -1.97
CA MET A 144 8.02 13.33 -1.86
C MET A 144 7.02 12.91 -2.93
N ILE A 145 6.02 13.75 -3.21
CA ILE A 145 5.05 13.49 -4.27
C ILE A 145 5.72 13.46 -5.65
N ASP A 146 6.60 14.41 -5.94
CA ASP A 146 7.35 14.45 -7.21
C ASP A 146 8.21 13.19 -7.39
N ARG A 147 8.85 12.74 -6.31
CA ARG A 147 9.65 11.50 -6.32
C ARG A 147 8.79 10.29 -6.67
N ILE A 148 7.60 10.15 -6.06
CA ILE A 148 6.70 9.04 -6.34
C ILE A 148 6.25 9.08 -7.81
N LEU A 149 5.74 10.22 -8.27
CA LEU A 149 5.24 10.37 -9.65
C LEU A 149 6.33 10.10 -10.69
N PHE A 150 7.55 10.61 -10.46
CA PHE A 150 8.68 10.38 -11.35
C PHE A 150 9.07 8.90 -11.42
N ASN A 151 9.17 8.23 -10.27
CA ASN A 151 9.49 6.81 -10.22
C ASN A 151 8.47 5.94 -10.95
N ARG A 152 7.17 6.21 -10.74
CA ARG A 152 6.10 5.47 -11.42
C ARG A 152 6.11 5.73 -12.93
N TYR A 153 6.33 6.97 -13.36
CA TYR A 153 6.46 7.31 -14.78
C TYR A 153 7.59 6.54 -15.45
N GLU A 154 8.80 6.55 -14.86
CA GLU A 154 9.96 5.84 -15.43
C GLU A 154 9.74 4.33 -15.47
N LEU A 155 9.14 3.75 -14.42
CA LEU A 155 8.78 2.34 -14.40
C LEU A 155 7.85 1.97 -15.57
N PHE A 156 6.81 2.77 -15.79
CA PHE A 156 5.81 2.49 -16.82
C PHE A 156 6.37 2.65 -18.22
N LYS A 157 7.20 3.68 -18.44
CA LYS A 157 7.89 3.89 -19.71
C LYS A 157 8.82 2.73 -20.05
N ASN A 158 9.59 2.25 -19.08
CA ASN A 158 10.48 1.11 -19.27
C ASN A 158 9.68 -0.18 -19.55
N ALA A 159 8.61 -0.42 -18.80
CA ALA A 159 7.74 -1.57 -19.01
C ALA A 159 7.06 -1.53 -20.39
N GLU A 160 6.59 -0.37 -20.85
CA GLU A 160 5.96 -0.19 -22.16
C GLU A 160 6.94 -0.50 -23.31
N ILE A 161 8.20 -0.09 -23.20
CA ILE A 161 9.25 -0.40 -24.20
C ILE A 161 9.44 -1.91 -24.37
N ILE A 162 9.41 -2.66 -23.26
CA ILE A 162 9.74 -4.09 -23.26
C ILE A 162 8.51 -4.94 -23.60
N THR A 163 7.35 -4.57 -23.08
CA THR A 163 6.13 -5.41 -23.17
C THR A 163 5.10 -4.91 -24.16
N GLY A 164 5.18 -3.64 -24.57
CA GLY A 164 4.12 -2.94 -25.28
C GLY A 164 2.87 -2.65 -24.44
N GLU A 165 2.88 -2.98 -23.14
CA GLU A 165 1.75 -2.76 -22.24
C GLU A 165 1.67 -1.29 -21.82
N LYS A 166 0.48 -0.70 -21.92
CA LYS A 166 0.18 0.64 -21.41
C LYS A 166 -0.51 0.56 -20.07
N ILE A 167 0.05 1.25 -19.08
CA ILE A 167 -0.50 1.26 -17.73
C ILE A 167 -1.42 2.46 -17.58
N LEU A 168 -2.70 2.15 -17.43
CA LEU A 168 -3.75 3.16 -17.26
C LEU A 168 -4.14 3.34 -15.79
N ASN A 169 -3.98 2.28 -14.98
CA ASN A 169 -4.40 2.25 -13.58
C ASN A 169 -3.19 2.01 -12.68
N ASP A 170 -2.87 3.00 -11.84
CA ASP A 170 -1.80 2.91 -10.86
C ASP A 170 -2.19 3.54 -9.52
N ARG A 171 -2.14 2.73 -8.46
CA ARG A 171 -2.50 3.14 -7.11
C ARG A 171 -1.63 4.27 -6.58
N CYS A 172 -0.32 4.19 -6.80
CA CYS A 172 0.59 5.21 -6.28
C CYS A 172 0.32 6.56 -6.96
N THR A 173 0.14 6.55 -8.28
CA THR A 173 -0.12 7.75 -9.07
C THR A 173 -1.47 8.39 -8.72
N TYR A 174 -2.59 7.63 -8.70
CA TYR A 174 -3.88 8.25 -8.36
C TYR A 174 -3.95 8.73 -6.91
N ASN A 175 -3.27 8.07 -5.97
CA ASN A 175 -3.18 8.54 -4.58
C ASN A 175 -2.39 9.85 -4.47
N CYS A 176 -1.29 10.00 -5.21
CA CYS A 176 -0.55 11.27 -5.29
C CYS A 176 -1.43 12.42 -5.81
N PHE A 177 -2.23 12.18 -6.85
CA PHE A 177 -3.14 13.21 -7.34
C PHE A 177 -4.29 13.50 -6.38
N GLU A 178 -4.80 12.51 -5.67
CA GLU A 178 -5.82 12.73 -4.65
C GLU A 178 -5.29 13.62 -3.51
N ILE A 179 -4.14 13.30 -2.93
CA ILE A 179 -3.58 14.08 -1.82
C ILE A 179 -3.15 15.49 -2.25
N LEU A 180 -2.62 15.66 -3.48
CA LEU A 180 -2.38 16.99 -4.07
C LEU A 180 -3.69 17.79 -4.18
N GLY A 181 -4.78 17.14 -4.59
CA GLY A 181 -6.09 17.77 -4.64
C GLY A 181 -6.57 18.24 -3.26
N VAL A 182 -6.41 17.39 -2.24
CA VAL A 182 -6.79 17.70 -0.85
C VAL A 182 -5.97 18.87 -0.28
N GLU A 183 -4.65 18.85 -0.47
CA GLU A 183 -3.74 19.91 -0.02
C GLU A 183 -4.08 21.25 -0.70
N GLN A 184 -4.21 21.22 -2.02
CA GLN A 184 -4.38 22.42 -2.83
C GLN A 184 -5.76 23.05 -2.64
N LYS A 185 -6.76 22.32 -2.13
CA LYS A 185 -8.14 22.82 -1.89
C LYS A 185 -8.17 24.15 -1.15
N ARG A 186 -7.24 24.36 -0.21
CA ARG A 186 -7.16 25.58 0.61
C ARG A 186 -6.44 26.75 -0.09
N LYS A 187 -5.59 26.44 -1.08
CA LYS A 187 -4.69 27.38 -1.74
C LYS A 187 -5.20 27.81 -3.13
N ASP A 188 -5.63 26.85 -3.93
CA ASP A 188 -6.12 27.05 -5.30
C ASP A 188 -7.14 25.95 -5.64
N ILE A 189 -8.43 26.29 -5.51
CA ILE A 189 -9.50 25.32 -5.73
C ILE A 189 -9.54 24.79 -7.18
N TYR A 190 -9.10 25.57 -8.16
CA TYR A 190 -9.12 25.13 -9.56
C TYR A 190 -8.02 24.10 -9.83
N LYS A 191 -6.81 24.31 -9.28
CA LYS A 191 -5.77 23.29 -9.30
C LYS A 191 -6.19 22.03 -8.54
N ALA A 192 -6.82 22.19 -7.38
CA ALA A 192 -7.35 21.05 -6.62
C ALA A 192 -8.34 20.21 -7.45
N ILE A 193 -9.24 20.87 -8.19
CA ILE A 193 -10.18 20.22 -9.11
C ILE A 193 -9.43 19.48 -10.23
N ASN A 194 -8.39 20.07 -10.81
CA ASN A 194 -7.60 19.40 -11.84
C ASN A 194 -6.92 18.14 -11.32
N PHE A 195 -6.34 18.19 -10.12
CA PHE A 195 -5.71 17.03 -9.50
C PHE A 195 -6.71 15.91 -9.21
N ILE A 196 -7.87 16.21 -8.61
CA ILE A 196 -8.86 15.15 -8.34
C ILE A 196 -9.44 14.56 -9.64
N LYS A 197 -9.55 15.34 -10.72
CA LYS A 197 -9.90 14.81 -12.05
C LYS A 197 -8.84 13.87 -12.60
N GLN A 198 -7.55 14.20 -12.44
CA GLN A 198 -6.44 13.31 -12.82
C GLN A 198 -6.47 12.02 -12.01
N ALA A 199 -6.71 12.10 -10.69
CA ALA A 199 -6.88 10.93 -9.84
C ALA A 199 -8.03 10.03 -10.33
N ILE A 200 -9.19 10.61 -10.67
CA ILE A 200 -10.34 9.87 -11.23
C ILE A 200 -10.00 9.21 -12.58
N LEU A 201 -9.33 9.94 -13.47
CA LEU A 201 -8.92 9.44 -14.79
C LEU A 201 -8.00 8.23 -14.65
N ILE A 202 -7.00 8.30 -13.77
CA ILE A 202 -6.04 7.20 -13.56
C ILE A 202 -6.68 6.05 -12.77
N LYS A 203 -7.66 6.32 -11.89
CA LYS A 203 -8.31 5.27 -11.12
C LYS A 203 -9.35 4.48 -11.91
N SER A 204 -10.08 5.13 -12.82
CA SER A 204 -11.21 4.52 -13.56
C SER A 204 -11.11 4.52 -15.08
N GLY A 205 -10.15 5.24 -15.67
CA GLY A 205 -10.09 5.50 -17.11
C GLY A 205 -11.11 6.53 -17.61
N LEU A 206 -11.91 7.13 -16.72
CA LEU A 206 -12.98 8.07 -17.10
C LEU A 206 -12.47 9.51 -17.09
N ASN A 207 -12.58 10.17 -18.25
CA ASN A 207 -12.28 11.60 -18.36
C ASN A 207 -13.47 12.45 -17.90
N MET A 208 -13.23 13.33 -16.94
CA MET A 208 -14.25 14.20 -16.36
C MET A 208 -14.33 15.53 -17.11
N ASN A 209 -15.33 15.68 -17.98
CA ASN A 209 -15.61 16.93 -18.68
C ASN A 209 -15.83 18.10 -17.69
N ASP A 210 -15.47 19.31 -18.13
CA ASP A 210 -15.74 20.52 -17.35
C ASP A 210 -17.23 20.83 -17.31
N ASP A 211 -17.82 20.71 -16.13
CA ASP A 211 -19.14 21.27 -15.86
C ASP A 211 -18.96 22.75 -15.53
N ILE A 212 -18.84 23.57 -16.59
CA ILE A 212 -18.55 25.02 -16.51
C ILE A 212 -19.54 25.75 -15.58
N ALA A 213 -20.81 25.30 -15.56
CA ALA A 213 -21.84 25.88 -14.70
C ALA A 213 -21.56 25.60 -13.21
N LYS A 214 -21.19 24.35 -12.85
CA LYS A 214 -20.80 24.02 -11.46
C LYS A 214 -19.50 24.68 -11.04
N LEU A 215 -18.51 24.74 -11.94
CA LEU A 215 -17.21 25.39 -11.72
C LEU A 215 -17.32 26.87 -11.40
N LYS A 216 -18.22 27.59 -12.09
CA LYS A 216 -18.44 29.03 -11.87
C LYS A 216 -19.28 29.32 -10.63
N ASN A 217 -20.26 28.46 -10.30
CA ASN A 217 -21.18 28.73 -9.20
C ASN A 217 -20.60 28.39 -7.83
N ASN A 218 -20.01 27.20 -7.66
CA ASN A 218 -19.43 26.78 -6.38
C ASN A 218 -18.33 25.73 -6.58
N PRO A 219 -17.07 26.15 -6.81
CA PRO A 219 -15.98 25.23 -7.12
C PRO A 219 -15.64 24.31 -5.93
N TYR A 220 -15.84 24.75 -4.68
CA TYR A 220 -15.64 23.92 -3.49
C TYR A 220 -16.62 22.75 -3.43
N LYS A 221 -17.92 23.02 -3.64
CA LYS A 221 -18.94 21.97 -3.68
C LYS A 221 -18.74 21.02 -4.85
N TYR A 222 -18.23 21.52 -5.98
CA TYR A 222 -17.88 20.69 -7.13
C TYR A 222 -16.70 19.77 -6.80
N PHE A 223 -15.64 20.30 -6.18
CA PHE A 223 -14.53 19.48 -5.68
C PHE A 223 -15.03 18.38 -4.72
N ASP A 224 -15.87 18.72 -3.75
CA ASP A 224 -16.40 17.73 -2.80
C ASP A 224 -17.24 16.64 -3.50
N SER A 225 -17.98 17.00 -4.55
CA SER A 225 -18.69 16.02 -5.39
C SER A 225 -17.74 15.11 -6.17
N LEU A 226 -16.63 15.64 -6.70
CA LEU A 226 -15.62 14.85 -7.40
C LEU A 226 -14.89 13.92 -6.44
N LEU A 227 -14.52 14.41 -5.26
CA LEU A 227 -13.88 13.61 -4.23
C LEU A 227 -14.80 12.49 -3.72
N SER A 228 -16.09 12.79 -3.51
CA SER A 228 -17.09 11.78 -3.18
C SER A 228 -17.26 10.73 -4.28
N TYR A 229 -17.13 11.13 -5.55
CA TYR A 229 -17.15 10.20 -6.66
C TYR A 229 -15.88 9.34 -6.71
N TYR A 230 -14.71 9.94 -6.49
CA TYR A 230 -13.42 9.25 -6.42
C TYR A 230 -13.43 8.11 -5.39
N TYR A 231 -13.95 8.35 -4.18
CA TYR A 231 -14.04 7.30 -3.15
C TYR A 231 -15.10 6.23 -3.44
N LYS A 232 -16.01 6.44 -4.40
CA LYS A 232 -16.95 5.40 -4.87
C LYS A 232 -16.36 4.50 -5.95
N ILE A 233 -15.29 4.92 -6.61
CA ILE A 233 -14.60 4.09 -7.60
C ILE A 233 -13.91 2.95 -6.85
N GLN A 234 -14.22 1.72 -7.23
CA GLN A 234 -13.60 0.53 -6.66
C GLN A 234 -12.10 0.51 -6.99
N ASP A 235 -11.28 0.17 -5.99
CA ASP A 235 -9.86 -0.04 -6.23
C ASP A 235 -9.64 -1.33 -7.02
N TYR A 236 -8.78 -1.25 -8.05
CA TYR A 236 -8.26 -2.45 -8.69
C TYR A 236 -7.16 -3.06 -7.81
N PRO A 237 -7.24 -4.38 -7.52
CA PRO A 237 -6.35 -5.01 -6.55
C PRO A 237 -4.90 -5.15 -7.03
N TYR A 238 -4.62 -5.13 -8.34
CA TYR A 238 -3.30 -5.46 -8.88
C TYR A 238 -2.81 -4.51 -9.98
N ASP A 239 -1.50 -4.28 -10.00
CA ASP A 239 -0.80 -3.66 -11.11
C ASP A 239 -0.68 -4.70 -12.23
N ASN A 240 -1.42 -4.51 -13.32
CA ASN A 240 -1.61 -5.51 -14.38
C ASN A 240 -0.44 -5.59 -15.38
N ILE A 241 0.82 -5.49 -14.93
CA ILE A 241 1.97 -5.41 -15.83
C ILE A 241 2.76 -6.73 -15.78
N LYS A 242 2.86 -7.44 -16.90
CA LYS A 242 3.64 -8.68 -17.01
C LYS A 242 5.10 -8.47 -16.63
N TYR A 243 5.63 -7.29 -16.98
CA TYR A 243 7.01 -6.88 -16.70
C TYR A 243 7.37 -6.93 -15.21
N LEU A 244 6.39 -7.03 -14.31
CA LEU A 244 6.59 -6.94 -12.88
C LEU A 244 6.47 -8.25 -12.10
N TYR A 245 6.40 -9.35 -12.83
CA TYR A 245 6.17 -10.68 -12.27
C TYR A 245 7.33 -11.63 -12.54
N CYS A 246 7.33 -12.77 -11.85
CA CYS A 246 8.32 -13.83 -12.03
C CYS A 246 8.36 -14.30 -13.49
N ALA A 247 7.27 -14.18 -14.23
CA ALA A 247 7.23 -14.45 -15.68
C ALA A 247 8.31 -13.71 -16.50
N SER A 248 8.71 -12.50 -16.09
CA SER A 248 9.76 -11.70 -16.74
C SER A 248 11.04 -11.61 -15.92
N CYS A 249 11.16 -12.40 -14.85
CA CYS A 249 12.28 -12.34 -13.91
C CYS A 249 13.44 -13.23 -14.39
N LYS A 250 14.65 -12.68 -14.46
CA LYS A 250 15.86 -13.40 -14.89
C LYS A 250 16.27 -14.58 -13.99
N TYR A 251 15.63 -14.70 -12.83
CA TYR A 251 15.88 -15.74 -11.85
C TYR A 251 14.74 -16.75 -11.73
N PHE A 252 13.68 -16.61 -12.52
CA PHE A 252 12.58 -17.59 -12.55
C PHE A 252 12.95 -18.72 -13.49
N ASP A 253 12.70 -19.97 -13.08
CA ASP A 253 13.00 -21.17 -13.87
C ASP A 253 12.02 -21.41 -15.04
N GLY A 254 10.95 -20.62 -15.12
CA GLY A 254 9.89 -20.75 -16.12
C GLY A 254 8.72 -21.64 -15.66
N GLU A 255 8.83 -22.30 -14.50
CA GLU A 255 7.82 -23.22 -13.98
C GLU A 255 7.33 -22.81 -12.58
N GLN A 256 8.13 -23.06 -11.53
CA GLN A 256 7.69 -22.90 -10.14
C GLN A 256 8.79 -22.45 -9.16
N LEU A 257 9.97 -22.02 -9.62
CA LEU A 257 11.10 -21.75 -8.72
C LEU A 257 11.76 -20.38 -8.98
N CYS A 258 12.00 -19.63 -7.90
CA CYS A 258 12.93 -18.52 -7.91
C CYS A 258 14.34 -19.01 -7.55
N ASN A 259 15.25 -19.06 -8.52
CA ASN A 259 16.62 -19.55 -8.34
C ASN A 259 17.47 -18.68 -7.40
N LYS A 260 17.15 -17.38 -7.26
CA LYS A 260 17.89 -16.46 -6.39
C LYS A 260 17.72 -16.79 -4.90
N PHE A 261 16.51 -17.21 -4.51
CA PHE A 261 16.15 -17.46 -3.11
C PHE A 261 15.81 -18.92 -2.82
N SER A 262 15.78 -19.78 -3.85
CA SER A 262 15.37 -21.18 -3.76
C SER A 262 13.98 -21.35 -3.14
N VAL A 263 13.05 -20.46 -3.51
CA VAL A 263 11.65 -20.45 -3.02
C VAL A 263 10.70 -20.83 -4.15
N THR A 264 9.75 -21.72 -3.85
CA THR A 264 8.65 -22.06 -4.77
C THR A 264 7.75 -20.84 -4.98
N THR A 265 7.54 -20.45 -6.23
CA THR A 265 6.78 -19.26 -6.62
C THR A 265 5.98 -19.54 -7.88
N ASP A 266 5.00 -18.70 -8.20
CA ASP A 266 4.32 -18.74 -9.50
C ASP A 266 4.70 -17.54 -10.36
N LYS A 267 4.34 -17.63 -11.64
CA LYS A 267 4.63 -16.61 -12.66
C LYS A 267 3.93 -15.26 -12.42
N TYR A 268 3.00 -15.17 -11.47
CA TYR A 268 2.23 -13.98 -11.08
C TYR A 268 2.70 -13.39 -9.74
N LYS A 269 3.74 -13.92 -9.10
CA LYS A 269 4.40 -13.26 -7.97
C LYS A 269 5.41 -12.22 -8.44
N ALA A 270 5.62 -11.18 -7.64
CA ALA A 270 6.53 -10.10 -7.99
C ALA A 270 8.02 -10.46 -7.79
N CYS A 271 8.91 -9.90 -8.62
CA CYS A 271 10.36 -10.08 -8.56
C CYS A 271 11.08 -8.71 -8.59
N SER A 272 12.33 -8.61 -8.14
CA SER A 272 13.11 -7.34 -8.20
C SER A 272 13.95 -7.16 -9.47
N ASN A 273 14.11 -8.18 -10.30
CA ASN A 273 15.09 -8.21 -11.38
C ASN A 273 14.53 -8.86 -12.65
N TYR A 274 14.24 -8.03 -13.66
CA TYR A 274 13.60 -8.47 -14.90
C TYR A 274 14.61 -8.59 -16.05
N GLU A 275 14.33 -9.50 -16.98
CA GLU A 275 15.03 -9.56 -18.27
C GLU A 275 14.65 -8.33 -19.10
N GLY A 276 15.65 -7.74 -19.77
CA GLY A 276 15.50 -6.55 -20.61
C GLY A 276 15.10 -6.91 -22.03
#